data_AF-A0A529ZH77-F1
#
_entry.id   AF-A0A529ZH77-F1
#
_cell.length_a   1.000
_cell.length_b   1.000
_cell.length_c   1.000
_cell.angle_alpha   90.00
_cell.angle_beta   90.00
_cell.angle_gamma   90.00
#
_symmetry.space_group_name_H-M   'P 1'
#
loop_
_entity.id
_entity.type
_entity.pdbx_description
1 polymer ?
#
loop_
_entity_poly.entity_id
_entity_poly.type
_entity_poly.pdbx_seq_one_letter_code
_entity_poly.pdbx_strand_id
1 'polypeptide(L)'
;IKALEERGLARRLAEPNLIARSGQTASFLAGGEFPIPVSEDNGQISVTYKKYGVGLDFTPTVLKDGLVSLDIAPEVSSIDPSASIQVSSGISIPAFIVRRAKTSVDLKNGQSFMIAGLLQSQNDIFTSRLPGLGKLPVLGPLFSSKSYQRRETDLV
;
A
#
# COMPACT_ATOMS: atom_id res chain seq x y z
N ILE A 1 -9.64 -8.78 35.14
CA ILE A 1 -8.83 -9.12 33.94
C ILE A 1 -9.64 -8.64 32.73
N LYS A 2 -9.17 -7.62 32.00
CA LYS A 2 -9.77 -7.23 30.72
C LYS A 2 -8.81 -7.71 29.63
N ALA A 3 -9.22 -8.75 28.89
CA ALA A 3 -8.51 -9.22 27.70
C ALA A 3 -9.38 -8.84 26.50
N LEU A 4 -8.82 -8.07 25.58
CA LEU A 4 -9.45 -7.72 24.32
C LEU A 4 -8.55 -8.25 23.22
N GLU A 5 -9.10 -9.13 22.38
CA GLU A 5 -8.44 -9.64 21.18
C GLU A 5 -9.22 -9.12 19.97
N GLU A 6 -8.55 -8.35 19.11
CA GLU A 6 -9.13 -7.82 17.88
C GLU A 6 -8.34 -8.38 16.70
N ARG A 7 -9.03 -9.07 15.78
CA ARG A 7 -8.45 -9.64 14.56
C ARG A 7 -9.07 -8.93 13.35
N GLY A 8 -8.28 -8.15 12.63
CA GLY A 8 -8.66 -7.53 11.37
C GLY A 8 -7.85 -8.10 10.21
N LEU A 9 -8.52 -8.63 9.19
CA LEU A 9 -7.92 -9.05 7.93
C LEU A 9 -8.54 -8.22 6.80
N ALA A 10 -7.77 -7.31 6.22
CA ALA A 10 -8.20 -6.52 5.06
C ALA A 10 -7.34 -6.92 3.85
N ARG A 11 -7.93 -7.69 2.94
CA ARG A 11 -7.28 -8.06 1.67
C ARG A 11 -7.93 -7.29 0.53
N ARG A 12 -7.15 -6.47 -0.17
CA ARG A 12 -7.61 -5.84 -1.42
C ARG A 12 -7.04 -6.64 -2.59
N LEU A 13 -7.91 -7.34 -3.29
CA LEU A 13 -7.62 -7.97 -4.58
C LEU A 13 -8.29 -7.13 -5.65
N ALA A 14 -7.49 -6.50 -6.49
CA ALA A 14 -7.97 -5.93 -7.73
C ALA A 14 -7.29 -6.69 -8.86
N GLU A 15 -8.09 -7.32 -9.71
CA GLU A 15 -7.65 -8.05 -10.89
C GLU A 15 -8.08 -7.26 -12.13
N PRO A 16 -7.32 -6.24 -12.55
CA PRO A 16 -7.64 -5.49 -13.75
C PRO A 16 -7.43 -6.36 -14.99
N ASN A 17 -8.45 -6.47 -15.84
CA ASN A 17 -8.38 -7.14 -17.13
C ASN A 17 -8.44 -6.11 -18.24
N LEU A 18 -7.46 -6.12 -19.15
CA LEU A 18 -7.40 -5.21 -20.28
C LEU A 18 -7.06 -5.94 -21.58
N ILE A 19 -7.50 -5.33 -22.68
CA ILE A 19 -7.18 -5.77 -24.04
C ILE A 19 -6.50 -4.59 -24.74
N ALA A 20 -5.35 -4.83 -25.35
CA ALA A 20 -4.64 -3.83 -26.15
C ALA A 20 -4.17 -4.43 -27.47
N ARG A 21 -3.88 -3.54 -28.43
CA ARG A 21 -3.25 -3.92 -29.70
C ARG A 21 -1.75 -4.07 -29.49
N SER A 22 -1.12 -4.97 -30.25
CA SER A 22 0.34 -5.10 -30.26
C SER A 22 1.02 -3.75 -30.56
N GLY A 23 2.01 -3.38 -29.75
CA GLY A 23 2.75 -2.12 -29.79
C GLY A 23 1.97 -0.90 -29.29
N GLN A 24 0.78 -1.06 -28.73
CA GLN A 24 -0.03 0.03 -28.20
C GLN A 24 -0.17 -0.10 -26.69
N THR A 25 0.19 0.97 -25.97
CA THR A 25 0.01 1.03 -24.52
C THR A 25 -1.48 1.17 -24.20
N ALA A 26 -1.94 0.34 -23.27
CA ALA A 26 -3.25 0.49 -22.65
C ALA A 26 -3.06 0.75 -21.16
N SER A 27 -3.92 1.64 -20.64
CA SER A 27 -3.87 2.13 -19.28
C SER A 27 -5.21 1.90 -18.60
N PHE A 28 -5.14 1.48 -17.34
CA PHE A 28 -6.29 1.31 -16.47
C PHE A 28 -6.06 2.03 -15.15
N LEU A 29 -7.12 2.64 -14.63
CA LEU A 29 -7.14 3.18 -13.28
C LEU A 29 -8.50 2.90 -12.65
N ALA A 30 -8.51 2.14 -11.55
CA ALA A 30 -9.65 2.00 -10.66
C ALA A 30 -9.34 2.70 -9.34
N GLY A 31 -9.92 3.88 -9.13
CA GLY A 31 -9.65 4.68 -7.95
C GLY A 31 -10.24 6.06 -8.03
N GLY A 32 -9.54 7.04 -7.47
CA GLY A 32 -9.99 8.42 -7.44
C GLY A 32 -8.83 9.41 -7.55
N GLU A 33 -9.18 10.68 -7.49
CA GLU A 33 -8.23 11.78 -7.47
C GLU A 33 -8.35 12.53 -6.15
N PHE A 34 -7.21 12.80 -5.53
CA PHE A 34 -7.12 13.55 -4.29
C PHE A 34 -6.61 14.97 -4.59
N PRO A 35 -7.39 16.01 -4.25
CA PRO A 35 -6.98 17.39 -4.46
C PRO A 35 -5.94 17.82 -3.42
N ILE A 36 -4.80 18.32 -3.87
CA ILE A 36 -3.72 18.85 -3.04
C ILE A 36 -3.62 20.36 -3.28
N PRO A 37 -3.84 21.20 -2.25
CA PRO A 37 -3.60 22.64 -2.37
C PRO A 37 -2.09 22.91 -2.45
N VAL A 38 -1.68 23.66 -3.46
CA VAL A 38 -0.29 24.08 -3.68
C VAL A 38 -0.26 25.61 -3.62
N SER A 39 0.63 26.16 -2.80
CA SER A 39 0.86 27.61 -2.76
C SER A 39 1.81 27.98 -3.89
N GLU A 40 1.41 28.93 -4.73
CA GLU A 40 2.26 29.55 -5.74
C GLU A 40 2.98 30.78 -5.19
N ASP A 41 4.05 31.21 -5.87
CA ASP A 41 4.97 32.28 -5.41
C ASP A 41 4.30 33.65 -5.21
N ASN A 42 3.12 33.85 -5.78
CA ASN A 42 2.30 35.07 -5.68
C ASN A 42 1.25 35.02 -4.55
N GLY A 43 1.24 33.97 -3.72
CA GLY A 43 0.23 33.76 -2.68
C GLY A 43 -1.11 33.22 -3.20
N GLN A 44 -1.19 32.84 -4.48
CA GLN A 44 -2.33 32.13 -5.04
C GLN A 44 -2.28 30.66 -4.62
N ILE A 45 -3.43 30.10 -4.24
CA ILE A 45 -3.57 28.68 -3.96
C ILE A 45 -4.11 28.00 -5.23
N SER A 46 -3.31 27.15 -5.84
CA SER A 46 -3.76 26.26 -6.92
C SER A 46 -4.05 24.86 -6.38
N VAL A 47 -4.87 24.09 -7.09
CA VAL A 47 -5.25 22.73 -6.69
C VAL A 47 -4.69 21.74 -7.70
N THR A 48 -3.82 20.84 -7.24
CA THR A 48 -3.27 19.75 -8.05
C THR A 48 -3.93 18.43 -7.67
N TYR A 49 -4.42 17.67 -8.65
CA TYR A 49 -5.06 16.39 -8.41
C TYR A 49 -4.05 15.24 -8.50
N LYS A 50 -3.97 14.43 -7.44
CA LYS A 50 -3.15 13.22 -7.39
C LYS A 50 -4.04 11.97 -7.46
N LYS A 51 -3.86 11.17 -8.51
CA LYS A 51 -4.53 9.87 -8.68
C LYS A 51 -4.08 8.89 -7.59
N TYR A 52 -5.03 8.10 -7.09
CA TYR A 52 -4.77 6.95 -6.24
C TYR A 52 -5.72 5.80 -6.57
N GLY A 53 -5.33 4.58 -6.22
CA GLY A 53 -6.12 3.37 -6.45
C GLY A 53 -5.28 2.29 -7.09
N VAL A 54 -5.90 1.47 -7.94
CA VAL A 54 -5.21 0.41 -8.67
C VAL A 54 -5.04 0.85 -10.12
N GLY A 55 -3.79 1.09 -10.50
CA GLY A 55 -3.37 1.43 -11.84
C GLY A 55 -2.65 0.28 -12.53
N LEU A 56 -2.88 0.10 -13.82
CA LEU A 56 -2.10 -0.82 -14.65
C LEU A 56 -1.85 -0.16 -16.00
N ASP A 57 -0.58 0.09 -16.29
CA ASP A 57 -0.13 0.39 -17.64
C ASP A 57 0.52 -0.88 -18.21
N PHE A 58 0.10 -1.29 -19.41
CA PHE A 58 0.77 -2.39 -20.11
C PHE A 58 0.88 -2.13 -21.61
N THR A 59 1.97 -2.59 -22.19
CA THR A 59 2.23 -2.52 -23.63
C THR A 59 2.60 -3.92 -24.11
N PRO A 60 1.70 -4.62 -24.82
CA PRO A 60 2.01 -5.92 -25.38
C PRO A 60 2.69 -5.78 -26.74
N THR A 61 3.69 -6.60 -27.02
CA THR A 61 4.36 -6.70 -28.32
C THR A 61 4.41 -8.16 -28.75
N VAL A 62 3.75 -8.49 -29.85
CA VAL A 62 3.79 -9.84 -30.43
C VAL A 62 5.13 -10.03 -31.15
N LEU A 63 5.88 -11.04 -30.72
CA LEU A 63 7.15 -11.45 -31.29
C LEU A 63 6.95 -12.64 -32.26
N LYS A 64 8.05 -13.13 -32.83
CA LYS A 64 8.06 -14.37 -33.62
C LYS A 64 7.73 -15.58 -32.72
N ASP A 65 7.29 -16.67 -33.34
CA ASP A 65 7.01 -17.95 -32.67
C ASP A 65 5.90 -17.91 -31.59
N GLY A 66 5.02 -16.90 -31.63
CA GLY A 66 3.88 -16.80 -30.71
C GLY A 66 4.25 -16.34 -29.30
N LEU A 67 5.46 -15.79 -29.11
CA LEU A 67 5.84 -15.08 -27.88
C LEU A 67 5.20 -13.69 -27.84
N VAL A 68 4.85 -13.27 -26.64
CA VAL A 68 4.35 -11.93 -26.34
C VAL A 68 5.29 -11.31 -25.33
N SER A 69 5.96 -10.24 -25.73
CA SER A 69 6.71 -9.38 -24.82
C SER A 69 5.74 -8.41 -24.16
N LEU A 70 5.78 -8.30 -22.85
CA LEU A 70 4.90 -7.45 -22.06
C LEU A 70 5.73 -6.48 -21.24
N ASP A 71 5.66 -5.20 -21.57
CA ASP A 71 6.09 -4.13 -20.68
C ASP A 71 4.93 -3.76 -19.77
N ILE A 72 5.09 -3.94 -18.46
CA ILE A 72 4.03 -3.75 -17.48
C ILE A 72 4.49 -2.85 -16.34
N ALA A 73 3.57 -2.00 -15.88
CA ALA A 73 3.77 -1.12 -14.73
C ALA A 73 2.51 -1.08 -13.86
N PRO A 74 2.27 -2.12 -13.03
CA PRO A 74 1.20 -2.08 -12.03
C PRO A 74 1.54 -1.09 -10.91
N GLU A 75 0.52 -0.38 -10.43
CA GLU A 75 0.58 0.48 -9.26
C GLU A 75 -0.64 0.25 -8.36
N VAL A 76 -0.40 0.15 -7.06
CA VAL A 76 -1.45 0.18 -6.03
C VAL A 76 -1.12 1.31 -5.07
N SER A 77 -2.03 2.28 -4.98
CA SER A 77 -1.91 3.42 -4.11
C SER A 77 -3.16 3.64 -3.25
N SER A 78 -2.95 4.06 -2.02
CA SER A 78 -4.02 4.40 -1.09
C SER A 78 -3.63 5.59 -0.23
N ILE A 79 -4.63 6.40 0.12
CA ILE A 79 -4.47 7.50 1.07
C ILE A 79 -4.11 6.92 2.44
N ASP A 80 -3.11 7.50 3.09
CA ASP A 80 -2.67 7.19 4.44
C ASP A 80 -2.86 8.41 5.37
N PRO A 81 -3.96 8.45 6.13
CA PRO A 81 -4.22 9.51 7.09
C PRO A 81 -3.26 9.50 8.29
N SER A 82 -2.58 8.39 8.57
CA SER A 82 -1.72 8.26 9.76
C SER A 82 -0.40 9.01 9.63
N ALA A 83 0.07 9.23 8.40
CA ALA A 83 1.29 9.96 8.08
C ALA A 83 1.01 11.36 7.49
N SER A 84 -0.07 12.02 7.92
CA SER A 84 -0.45 13.34 7.42
C SER A 84 0.49 14.46 7.86
N ILE A 85 0.74 15.42 6.97
CA ILE A 85 1.45 16.67 7.29
C ILE A 85 0.46 17.82 7.55
N GLN A 86 0.77 18.65 8.54
CA GLN A 86 0.03 19.88 8.82
C GLN A 86 0.72 21.05 8.12
N VAL A 87 0.06 21.68 7.15
CA VAL A 87 0.68 22.73 6.33
C VAL A 87 0.36 24.13 6.85
N SER A 88 -0.84 24.34 7.39
CA SER A 88 -1.27 25.57 8.05
C SER A 88 -2.59 25.34 8.79
N SER A 89 -2.97 26.27 9.68
CA SER A 89 -4.15 26.31 10.56
C SER A 89 -5.35 25.43 10.14
N GLY A 90 -5.31 24.13 10.49
CA GLY A 90 -6.41 23.18 10.32
C GLY A 90 -6.41 22.35 9.03
N ILE A 91 -5.45 22.53 8.11
CA ILE A 91 -5.37 21.77 6.87
C ILE A 91 -4.36 20.61 7.03
N SER A 92 -4.90 19.40 7.06
CA SER A 92 -4.15 18.14 7.11
C SER A 92 -4.09 17.51 5.72
N ILE A 93 -2.88 17.30 5.19
CA ILE A 93 -2.66 16.60 3.92
C ILE A 93 -2.18 15.18 4.22
N PRO A 94 -2.96 14.13 3.90
CA PRO A 94 -2.55 12.75 4.13
C PRO A 94 -1.42 12.35 3.19
N ALA A 95 -0.60 11.40 3.64
CA ALA A 95 0.38 10.76 2.77
C ALA A 95 -0.28 9.74 1.83
N PHE A 96 0.51 9.18 0.92
CA PHE A 96 0.10 8.04 0.09
C PHE A 96 1.00 6.86 0.37
N ILE A 97 0.39 5.69 0.60
CA ILE A 97 1.09 4.42 0.49
C ILE A 97 1.02 4.03 -0.98
N VAL A 98 2.17 3.92 -1.64
CA VAL A 98 2.29 3.58 -3.06
C VAL A 98 3.16 2.34 -3.21
N ARG A 99 2.68 1.37 -3.99
CA ARG A 99 3.41 0.17 -4.37
C ARG A 99 3.38 0.08 -5.87
N ARG A 100 4.55 -0.07 -6.49
CA ARG A 100 4.66 -0.12 -7.94
C ARG A 100 5.79 -1.02 -8.35
N ALA A 101 5.59 -1.71 -9.46
CA ALA A 101 6.62 -2.47 -10.13
C ALA A 101 6.70 -2.01 -11.58
N LYS A 102 7.88 -2.13 -12.19
CA LYS A 102 8.04 -1.95 -13.63
C LYS A 102 8.93 -3.08 -14.12
N THR A 103 8.40 -3.91 -15.02
CA THR A 103 9.13 -5.05 -15.55
C THR A 103 8.76 -5.29 -17.01
N SER A 104 9.63 -6.02 -17.69
CA SER A 104 9.43 -6.51 -19.05
C SER A 104 9.57 -8.02 -19.01
N VAL A 105 8.57 -8.74 -19.52
CA VAL A 105 8.55 -10.21 -19.49
C VAL A 105 8.13 -10.78 -20.84
N ASP A 106 8.81 -11.82 -21.29
CA ASP A 106 8.44 -12.57 -22.49
C ASP A 106 7.70 -13.83 -22.11
N LEU A 107 6.48 -13.99 -22.62
CA LEU A 107 5.58 -15.07 -22.27
C LEU A 107 5.02 -15.74 -23.52
N LYS A 108 4.75 -17.04 -23.46
CA LYS A 108 3.91 -17.69 -24.46
C LYS A 108 2.44 -17.36 -24.23
N ASN A 109 1.62 -17.51 -25.28
CA ASN A 109 0.17 -17.34 -25.14
C ASN A 109 -0.39 -18.24 -24.02
N GLY A 110 -1.16 -17.65 -23.10
CA GLY A 110 -1.75 -18.34 -21.94
C GLY A 110 -0.79 -18.64 -20.79
N GLN A 111 0.49 -18.25 -20.89
CA GLN A 111 1.45 -18.43 -19.81
C GLN A 111 1.27 -17.35 -18.74
N SER A 112 1.00 -17.77 -17.50
CA SER A 112 0.98 -16.87 -16.36
C SER A 112 2.39 -16.57 -15.87
N PHE A 113 2.57 -15.40 -15.26
CA PHE A 113 3.80 -14.99 -14.60
C PHE A 113 3.45 -14.33 -13.27
N MET A 114 4.40 -14.29 -12.34
CA MET A 114 4.26 -13.65 -11.04
C MET A 114 5.37 -12.62 -10.88
N ILE A 115 5.00 -11.42 -10.43
CA ILE A 115 5.98 -10.40 -10.05
C ILE A 115 6.29 -10.64 -8.57
N ALA A 116 7.55 -10.77 -8.21
CA ALA A 116 7.92 -10.96 -6.81
C ALA A 116 7.45 -9.75 -5.98
N GLY A 117 6.78 -10.01 -4.86
CA GLY A 117 6.45 -8.98 -3.89
C GLY A 117 7.34 -9.02 -2.65
N LEU A 118 7.23 -7.98 -1.82
CA LEU A 118 8.04 -7.80 -0.61
C LEU A 118 7.16 -8.08 0.62
N LEU A 119 7.50 -9.12 1.38
CA LEU A 119 6.89 -9.44 2.67
C LEU A 119 7.41 -8.46 3.74
N GLN A 120 6.50 -7.78 4.44
CA GLN A 120 6.82 -6.94 5.59
C GLN A 120 6.13 -7.48 6.85
N SER A 121 6.92 -7.84 7.86
CA SER A 121 6.43 -8.28 9.17
C SER A 121 6.90 -7.30 10.25
N GLN A 122 5.96 -6.71 11.01
CA GLN A 122 6.23 -5.85 12.15
C GLN A 122 5.64 -6.46 13.43
N ASN A 123 6.49 -6.65 14.44
CA ASN A 123 6.13 -7.23 15.73
C ASN A 123 6.38 -6.20 16.84
N ASP A 124 5.32 -5.69 17.46
CA ASP A 124 5.40 -4.72 18.56
C ASP A 124 4.97 -5.39 19.87
N ILE A 125 5.82 -5.29 20.91
CA ILE A 125 5.52 -5.79 22.26
C ILE A 125 5.45 -4.60 23.22
N PHE A 126 4.25 -4.26 23.69
CA PHE A 126 4.05 -3.22 24.69
C PHE A 126 3.87 -3.85 26.07
N THR A 127 4.72 -3.48 27.01
CA THR A 127 4.60 -3.94 28.40
C THR A 127 4.47 -2.73 29.31
N SER A 128 3.30 -2.58 29.92
CA SER A 128 3.04 -1.58 30.95
C SER A 128 3.07 -2.23 32.33
N ARG A 129 3.83 -1.67 33.27
CA ARG A 129 4.00 -2.21 34.63
C ARG A 129 3.97 -1.08 35.63
N LEU A 130 3.36 -1.29 36.80
CA LEU A 130 3.55 -0.38 37.92
C LEU A 130 5.01 -0.46 38.44
N PRO A 131 5.70 0.67 38.62
CA PRO A 131 7.05 0.68 39.20
C PRO A 131 7.03 0.06 40.61
N GLY A 132 8.02 -0.79 40.92
CA GLY A 132 8.08 -1.56 42.17
C GLY A 132 7.31 -2.88 42.10
N LEU A 133 5.96 -2.82 42.16
CA LEU A 133 5.08 -3.99 42.27
C LEU A 133 5.11 -4.92 41.05
N GLY A 134 5.37 -4.37 39.85
CA GLY A 134 5.45 -5.14 38.60
C GLY A 134 6.70 -6.03 38.44
N LYS A 135 7.63 -6.03 39.41
CA LYS A 135 8.85 -6.87 39.40
C LYS A 135 8.79 -8.07 40.36
N LEU A 136 7.72 -8.22 41.15
CA LEU A 136 7.59 -9.31 42.11
C LEU A 136 7.38 -10.67 41.39
N PRO A 137 8.09 -11.75 41.78
CA PRO A 137 8.10 -13.02 41.06
C PRO A 137 6.74 -13.74 41.03
N VAL A 138 5.86 -13.47 42.01
CA VAL A 138 4.54 -14.12 42.12
C VAL A 138 3.39 -13.15 41.81
N LEU A 139 3.52 -11.87 42.20
CA LEU A 139 2.45 -10.87 42.09
C LEU A 139 2.60 -9.93 40.88
N GLY A 140 3.79 -9.84 40.28
CA GLY A 140 4.07 -8.94 39.16
C GLY A 140 3.09 -9.04 37.97
N PRO A 141 2.64 -10.25 37.55
CA PRO A 141 1.66 -10.40 36.47
C PRO A 141 0.30 -9.74 36.73
N LEU A 142 -0.15 -9.64 38.00
CA LEU A 142 -1.42 -9.00 38.39
C LEU A 142 -1.36 -7.47 38.28
N PHE A 143 -0.14 -6.90 38.34
CA PHE A 143 0.13 -5.46 38.26
C PHE A 143 0.85 -5.08 36.95
N SER A 144 0.83 -5.97 35.96
CA SER A 144 1.39 -5.74 34.63
C SER A 144 0.34 -5.99 33.57
N SER A 145 0.31 -5.13 32.56
CA SER A 145 -0.45 -5.35 31.32
C SER A 145 0.55 -5.57 30.18
N LYS A 146 0.34 -6.63 29.41
CA LYS A 146 1.09 -6.92 28.18
C LYS A 146 0.13 -6.81 27.02
N SER A 147 0.50 -6.02 26.02
CA SER A 147 -0.17 -5.98 24.72
C SER A 147 0.82 -6.49 23.67
N TYR A 148 0.36 -7.43 22.86
CA TYR A 148 1.11 -8.01 21.74
C TYR A 148 0.42 -7.60 20.45
N GLN A 149 1.16 -6.97 19.53
CA GLN A 149 0.64 -6.57 18.24
C GLN A 149 1.54 -7.13 17.13
N ARG A 150 0.96 -7.94 16.24
CA ARG A 150 1.61 -8.48 15.04
C ARG A 150 0.93 -7.92 13.80
N ARG A 151 1.70 -7.28 12.92
CA ARG A 151 1.25 -6.76 11.63
C ARG A 151 2.05 -7.44 10.53
N GLU A 152 1.37 -8.23 9.70
CA GLU A 152 1.92 -8.83 8.49
C GLU A 152 1.31 -8.12 7.27
N THR A 153 2.16 -7.73 6.33
CA THR A 153 1.73 -7.14 5.06
C THR A 153 2.42 -7.89 3.94
N ASP A 154 1.61 -8.58 3.15
CA ASP A 154 2.04 -9.24 1.93
C ASP A 154 1.69 -8.40 0.71
N LEU A 155 2.61 -8.43 -0.26
CA LEU A 155 2.36 -8.09 -1.64
C LEU A 155 2.78 -9.28 -2.48
N VAL A 156 1.96 -9.63 -3.45
CA VAL A 156 2.26 -10.50 -4.57
C VAL A 156 1.82 -9.80 -5.84
#